data_AF-A0A401TI52-F1
#
_entry.id   AF-A0A401TI52-F1
#
_cell.length_a   1.000
_cell.length_b   1.000
_cell.length_c   1.000
_cell.angle_alpha   90.00
_cell.angle_beta   90.00
_cell.angle_gamma   90.00
#
_symmetry.space_group_name_H-M   'P 1'
#
loop_
_entity.id
_entity.type
_entity.pdbx_description
1 polymer ?
#
loop_
_entity_poly.entity_id
_entity_poly.type
_entity_poly.pdbx_seq_one_letter_code
_entity_poly.pdbx_strand_id
1 'polypeptide(L)'
;HLTDAHLIQFLKRCQKGLRPNGIICVKDNVSQEGVIEDEVDSSVCRDLPSLRNIVRLAGLHVLAEEKQDNFPDEIYQVYSLALR
;
A
#
# COMPACT_ATOMS: atom_id res chain seq x y z
N HIS A 1 9.80 0.51 -2.94
CA HIS A 1 10.54 1.36 -3.93
C HIS A 1 10.17 2.84 -3.94
N LEU A 2 8.89 3.24 -3.82
CA LEU A 2 8.57 4.68 -3.75
C LEU A 2 8.78 5.22 -2.33
N THR A 3 9.33 6.43 -2.20
CA THR A 3 9.26 7.21 -0.95
C THR A 3 7.80 7.56 -0.64
N ASP A 4 7.49 7.90 0.61
CA ASP A 4 6.13 8.26 1.02
C ASP A 4 5.58 9.43 0.20
N ALA A 5 6.39 10.47 -0.01
CA ALA A 5 6.01 11.62 -0.82
C ALA A 5 5.68 11.22 -2.27
N HIS A 6 6.49 10.35 -2.87
CA HIS A 6 6.25 9.88 -4.23
C HIS A 6 5.02 8.96 -4.33
N LEU A 7 4.80 8.08 -3.34
CA LEU A 7 3.64 7.20 -3.31
C LEU A 7 2.32 7.99 -3.15
N ILE A 8 2.29 8.99 -2.26
CA ILE A 8 1.15 9.91 -2.11
C ILE A 8 0.83 10.60 -3.44
N GLN A 9 1.85 11.17 -4.10
CA GLN A 9 1.65 11.87 -5.38
C GLN A 9 1.25 10.91 -6.50
N PHE A 10 1.78 9.69 -6.50
CA PHE A 10 1.41 8.66 -7.46
C PHE A 10 -0.07 8.27 -7.32
N LEU A 11 -0.52 7.96 -6.11
CA LEU A 11 -1.92 7.63 -5.83
C LEU A 11 -2.88 8.77 -6.20
N LYS A 12 -2.52 10.03 -5.93
CA LYS A 12 -3.27 11.21 -6.38
C LYS A 12 -3.41 11.28 -7.91
N ARG A 13 -2.37 10.90 -8.65
CA ARG A 13 -2.43 10.84 -10.13
C ARG A 13 -3.28 9.67 -10.60
N CYS A 14 -3.18 8.51 -9.96
CA CYS A 14 -4.02 7.34 -10.26
C CYS A 14 -5.51 7.66 -10.08
N GLN A 15 -5.88 8.37 -9.00
CA GLN A 15 -7.27 8.76 -8.74
C GLN A 15 -7.88 9.57 -9.90
N LYS A 16 -7.10 10.51 -10.47
CA LYS A 16 -7.51 11.31 -11.64
C LYS A 16 -7.73 10.49 -12.91
N GLY A 17 -7.13 9.31 -13.01
CA GLY A 17 -7.26 8.41 -14.15
C GLY A 17 -8.44 7.43 -14.04
N LEU A 18 -9.16 7.41 -12.91
CA LEU A 18 -10.28 6.50 -12.72
C LEU A 18 -11.50 6.90 -13.55
N ARG A 19 -12.12 5.92 -14.22
CA ARG A 19 -13.47 6.05 -14.76
C ARG A 19 -14.49 6.08 -13.62
N PRO A 20 -15.75 6.49 -13.86
CA PRO A 20 -16.81 6.37 -12.86
C PRO A 20 -16.86 4.96 -12.25
N ASN A 21 -16.89 4.88 -10.92
CA ASN A 21 -16.85 3.65 -10.12
C ASN A 21 -15.56 2.80 -10.24
N GLY A 22 -14.50 3.33 -10.87
CA GLY A 22 -13.17 2.72 -10.83
C GLY A 22 -12.57 2.73 -9.43
N ILE A 23 -11.66 1.81 -9.16
CA ILE A 23 -10.92 1.68 -7.91
C ILE A 23 -9.43 1.49 -8.17
N ILE A 24 -8.60 1.80 -7.19
CA ILE A 24 -7.18 1.44 -7.18
C ILE A 24 -7.00 0.26 -6.24
N CYS A 25 -6.31 -0.79 -6.68
CA CYS A 25 -5.92 -1.90 -5.81
C CYS A 25 -4.43 -1.82 -5.51
N VAL A 26 -4.07 -1.68 -4.23
CA VAL A 26 -2.69 -1.82 -3.75
C VAL A 26 -2.56 -3.22 -3.17
N LYS A 27 -1.63 -4.02 -3.69
CA LYS A 27 -1.29 -5.33 -3.14
C LYS A 27 0.21 -5.39 -2.90
N ASP A 28 0.62 -5.47 -1.64
CA ASP A 28 2.03 -5.32 -1.27
C ASP A 28 2.37 -6.06 0.03
N ASN A 29 3.68 -6.20 0.28
CA ASN A 29 4.23 -6.67 1.54
C ASN A 29 3.93 -5.67 2.66
N VAL A 30 3.61 -6.18 3.84
CA VAL A 30 3.32 -5.41 5.03
C VAL A 30 4.16 -5.93 6.20
N SER A 31 4.91 -5.03 6.83
CA SER A 31 5.66 -5.33 8.04
C SER A 31 4.74 -5.44 9.25
N GLN A 32 5.18 -6.16 10.28
CA GLN A 32 4.42 -6.26 11.52
C GLN A 32 4.33 -4.92 12.27
N GLU A 33 5.42 -4.14 12.24
CA GLU A 33 5.52 -2.84 12.91
C GLU A 33 6.52 -1.94 12.19
N GLY A 34 6.16 -0.66 12.03
CA GLY A 34 7.05 0.37 11.52
C GLY A 34 7.35 0.24 10.02
N VAL A 35 8.44 0.90 9.60
CA VAL A 35 8.93 0.88 8.23
C VAL A 35 10.30 0.22 8.23
N ILE A 36 10.44 -0.89 7.49
CA ILE A 36 11.67 -1.67 7.40
C ILE A 36 12.29 -1.39 6.03
N GLU A 37 13.56 -1.01 6.01
CA GLU A 37 14.30 -0.79 4.77
C GLU A 37 15.01 -2.09 4.34
N ASP A 38 14.98 -2.38 3.05
CA ASP A 38 15.77 -3.44 2.43
C ASP A 38 16.86 -2.79 1.57
N GLU A 39 18.11 -2.94 2.00
CA GLU A 39 19.27 -2.36 1.34
C GLU A 39 19.69 -3.12 0.07
N VAL A 40 19.28 -4.39 -0.08
CA VAL A 40 19.65 -5.23 -1.23
C VAL A 40 18.90 -4.80 -2.47
N ASP A 41 17.61 -4.49 -2.34
CA ASP A 41 16.75 -4.06 -3.45
C ASP A 41 16.32 -2.58 -3.40
N SER A 42 16.82 -1.84 -2.40
CA SER A 42 16.51 -0.42 -2.16
C SER A 42 15.00 -0.16 -2.08
N SER A 43 14.35 -0.91 -1.20
CA SER A 43 12.92 -0.83 -0.97
C SER A 43 12.59 -0.62 0.52
N VAL A 44 11.31 -0.39 0.80
CA VAL A 44 10.81 -0.29 2.17
C VAL A 44 9.53 -1.10 2.28
N CYS A 45 9.41 -1.86 3.36
CA CYS A 45 8.22 -2.60 3.77
C CYS A 45 7.54 -1.81 4.90
N ARG A 46 6.28 -1.39 4.70
CA ARG A 46 5.56 -0.52 5.64
C ARG A 46 4.49 -1.33 6.39
N ASP A 47 4.20 -0.92 7.62
CA ASP A 47 3.07 -1.45 8.35
C ASP A 47 1.72 -0.92 7.81
N LEU A 48 0.63 -1.59 8.18
CA LEU A 48 -0.73 -1.18 7.78
C LEU A 48 -1.08 0.25 8.22
N PRO A 49 -0.80 0.69 9.46
CA PRO A 49 -1.03 2.07 9.87
C PRO A 49 -0.35 3.11 8.97
N SER A 50 0.90 2.90 8.60
CA SER A 50 1.65 3.80 7.72
C SER A 50 1.06 3.80 6.30
N LEU A 51 0.74 2.63 5.75
CA LEU A 51 0.11 2.52 4.44
C LEU A 51 -1.27 3.22 4.40
N ARG A 52 -2.10 3.02 5.43
CA ARG A 52 -3.40 3.70 5.56
C ARG A 52 -3.25 5.21 5.70
N ASN A 53 -2.21 5.68 6.41
CA ASN A 53 -1.93 7.12 6.51
C ASN A 53 -1.53 7.72 5.15
N ILE A 54 -0.72 7.01 4.36
CA ILE A 54 -0.38 7.40 2.99
C ILE A 54 -1.63 7.49 2.11
N VAL A 55 -2.50 6.48 2.16
CA VAL A 55 -3.79 6.48 1.45
C VAL A 55 -4.64 7.70 1.83
N ARG A 56 -4.76 7.98 3.13
CA ARG A 56 -5.49 9.15 3.64
C ARG A 56 -4.89 10.47 3.15
N LEU A 57 -3.56 10.62 3.19
CA LEU A 57 -2.86 11.82 2.70
C LEU A 57 -2.95 11.97 1.17
N ALA A 58 -3.17 10.87 0.45
CA ALA A 58 -3.49 10.86 -0.97
C ALA A 58 -4.92 11.34 -1.27
N GLY A 59 -5.79 11.48 -0.27
CA GLY A 59 -7.20 11.83 -0.46
C GLY A 59 -8.06 10.66 -0.95
N LEU A 60 -7.62 9.44 -0.66
CA LEU A 60 -8.33 8.19 -0.92
C LEU A 60 -8.84 7.58 0.40
N HIS A 61 -9.81 6.68 0.29
CA HIS A 61 -10.37 5.88 1.38
C HIS A 61 -10.23 4.39 1.07
N VAL A 62 -10.04 3.58 2.11
CA VAL A 62 -10.02 2.11 2.00
C VAL A 62 -11.46 1.60 1.96
N LEU A 63 -11.84 0.95 0.87
CA LEU A 63 -13.15 0.31 0.69
C LEU A 63 -13.16 -1.12 1.21
N ALA A 64 -12.06 -1.83 1.00
CA ALA A 64 -11.85 -3.21 1.45
C ALA A 64 -10.36 -3.42 1.72
N GLU A 65 -10.07 -4.28 2.70
CA GLU A 65 -8.72 -4.70 3.06
C GLU A 65 -8.75 -6.21 3.32
N GLU A 66 -7.85 -6.95 2.70
CA GLU A 66 -7.78 -8.40 2.82
C GLU A 66 -6.33 -8.86 2.96
N LYS A 67 -6.09 -9.74 3.93
CA LYS A 67 -4.82 -10.43 4.10
C LYS A 67 -4.75 -11.60 3.10
N GLN A 68 -3.63 -11.75 2.41
CA GLN A 68 -3.38 -12.91 1.57
C GLN A 68 -3.16 -14.14 2.44
N ASP A 69 -4.00 -15.15 2.25
CA ASP A 69 -3.86 -16.44 2.94
C ASP A 69 -2.94 -17.40 2.19
N ASN A 70 -2.50 -18.45 2.91
CA ASN A 70 -1.73 -19.59 2.41
C ASN A 70 -0.35 -19.24 1.81
N PHE A 71 0.27 -18.18 2.33
CA PHE A 71 1.68 -17.87 2.06
C PHE A 71 2.58 -18.52 3.12
N PRO A 72 3.86 -18.81 2.81
CA PRO A 72 4.81 -19.34 3.79
C PRO A 72 4.92 -18.43 5.03
N ASP A 73 5.15 -19.02 6.20
CA ASP A 73 5.18 -18.28 7.48
C ASP A 73 6.45 -17.39 7.60
N GLU A 74 7.50 -17.70 6.84
CA GLU A 74 8.80 -17.03 6.87
C GLU A 74 8.86 -15.72 6.07
N ILE A 75 7.82 -15.36 5.31
CA ILE A 75 7.79 -14.14 4.50
C ILE A 75 6.91 -13.05 5.12
N TYR A 76 7.08 -11.81 4.65
CA TYR A 76 6.19 -10.72 5.02
C TYR A 76 4.74 -11.07 4.68
N GLN A 77 3.83 -10.63 5.55
CA GLN A 77 2.40 -10.72 5.27
C GLN A 77 2.08 -9.85 4.05
N VAL A 78 1.20 -10.32 3.18
CA VAL A 78 0.77 -9.56 2.00
C VAL A 78 -0.68 -9.12 2.20
N TYR A 79 -0.97 -7.87 1.89
CA TYR A 79 -2.33 -7.31 1.97
C TYR A 79 -2.77 -6.73 0.65
N SER A 80 -4.06 -6.86 0.35
CA SER A 80 -4.75 -6.19 -0.75
C SER A 80 -5.67 -5.11 -0.18
N LEU A 81 -5.54 -3.86 -0.65
CA LEU A 81 -6.38 -2.73 -0.30
C LEU A 81 -7.09 -2.20 -1.55
N ALA A 82 -8.41 -2.12 -1.52
CA ALA A 82 -9.20 -1.43 -2.54
C ALA A 82 -9.44 0.02 -2.12
N LEU A 83 -9.09 0.97 -2.98
CA LEU A 83 -9.06 2.40 -2.67
C LEU A 83 -9.95 3.23 -3.61
N ARG A 84 -10.56 4.29 -3.09
CA ARG A 84 -11.30 5.29 -3.87
C ARG A 84 -11.27 6.68 -3.26
#